data_AF-A0A7W6FX75-F1
#
_entry.id   AF-A0A7W6FX75-F1
#
_cell.length_a   1.000
_cell.length_b   1.000
_cell.length_c   1.000
_cell.angle_alpha   90.00
_cell.angle_beta   90.00
_cell.angle_gamma   90.00
#
_symmetry.space_group_name_H-M   'P 1'
#
loop_
_entity.id
_entity.type
_entity.pdbx_description
1 polymer ?
#
loop_
_entity_poly.entity_id
_entity_poly.type
_entity_poly.pdbx_seq_one_letter_code
_entity_poly.pdbx_strand_id
1 'polypeptide(L)'
;MKQNGEPSVEEILASIKQVIARDTRAAAIFEPVQPETAVAATTAQAQADTVENDDVLDLTEAVAAESPPAEPASEEPSPLLAEGTRNAMRESLAALAAISGPGASPQIVRSGETSLEALTRELLRPALTEWLDAHLPALVERLVAAEIARIVGKKA
;
A
#
# COMPACT_ATOMS: atom_id res chain seq x y z
N MET A 1 10.81 2.53 45.13
CA MET A 1 10.80 1.30 44.31
C MET A 1 9.89 1.53 43.11
N LYS A 2 10.39 1.26 41.90
CA LYS A 2 9.76 1.24 40.55
C LYS A 2 10.49 2.15 39.55
N GLN A 3 11.51 1.58 38.90
CA GLN A 3 11.93 2.01 37.56
C GLN A 3 11.29 1.01 36.58
N ASN A 4 10.10 1.35 36.10
CA ASN A 4 9.45 0.68 34.97
C ASN A 4 9.23 1.79 33.95
N GLY A 5 9.80 1.69 32.74
CA GLY A 5 9.43 2.68 31.73
C GLY A 5 9.99 2.47 30.34
N GLU A 6 11.28 2.16 30.19
CA GLU A 6 11.88 2.11 28.86
C GLU A 6 12.52 0.74 28.64
N PRO A 7 12.04 -0.05 27.66
CA PRO A 7 12.68 -1.31 27.32
C PRO A 7 14.11 -1.03 26.89
N SER A 8 15.05 -1.83 27.39
CA SER A 8 16.46 -1.68 27.02
C SER A 8 16.62 -1.91 25.51
N VAL A 9 17.58 -1.22 24.89
CA VAL A 9 17.90 -1.39 23.47
C VAL A 9 18.14 -2.87 23.12
N GLU A 10 18.74 -3.62 24.03
CA GLU A 10 18.99 -5.06 23.87
C GLU A 10 17.69 -5.89 23.85
N GLU A 11 16.68 -5.49 24.64
CA GLU A 11 15.36 -6.14 24.66
C GLU A 11 14.59 -5.85 23.38
N ILE A 12 14.68 -4.62 22.86
CA ILE A 12 14.11 -4.24 21.57
C ILE A 12 14.73 -5.07 20.45
N LEU A 13 16.07 -5.19 20.42
CA LEU A 13 16.78 -5.98 19.41
C LEU A 13 16.48 -7.48 19.53
N ALA A 14 16.36 -8.01 20.75
CA ALA A 14 15.98 -9.39 21.00
C ALA A 14 14.55 -9.69 20.51
N SER A 15 13.60 -8.78 20.76
CA SER A 15 12.22 -8.89 20.30
C SER A 15 12.11 -8.88 18.78
N ILE A 16 12.81 -7.97 18.10
CA ILE A 16 12.87 -7.91 16.62
C ILE A 16 13.47 -9.19 16.05
N LYS A 17 14.58 -9.69 16.62
CA LYS A 17 15.21 -10.94 16.17
C LYS A 17 14.28 -12.14 16.34
N GLN A 18 13.52 -12.21 17.43
CA GLN A 18 12.59 -13.30 17.69
C GLN A 18 11.39 -13.28 16.74
N VAL A 19 10.88 -12.10 16.41
CA VAL A 19 9.79 -11.95 15.41
C VAL A 19 10.28 -12.35 14.02
N ILE A 20 11.46 -11.88 13.57
CA ILE A 20 12.01 -12.23 12.26
C ILE A 20 12.28 -13.74 12.15
N ALA A 21 12.81 -14.37 13.20
CA ALA A 21 13.05 -15.81 13.21
C ALA A 21 11.75 -16.62 13.15
N ARG A 22 10.68 -16.11 13.81
CA ARG A 22 9.35 -16.72 13.77
C ARG A 22 8.72 -16.59 12.37
N ASP A 23 8.83 -15.43 11.73
CA ASP A 23 8.32 -15.19 10.37
C ASP A 23 9.12 -15.94 9.31
N THR A 24 10.44 -16.04 9.44
CA THR A 24 11.27 -16.83 8.52
C THR A 24 10.96 -18.31 8.63
N ARG A 25 10.68 -18.80 9.85
CA ARG A 25 10.21 -20.18 10.07
C ARG A 25 8.82 -20.40 9.49
N ALA A 26 7.90 -19.43 9.63
CA ALA A 26 6.58 -19.49 9.03
C ALA A 26 6.69 -19.51 7.49
N ALA A 27 7.51 -18.64 6.89
CA ALA A 27 7.80 -18.62 5.46
C ALA A 27 8.47 -19.91 4.96
N ALA A 28 9.34 -20.53 5.77
CA ALA A 28 9.96 -21.82 5.44
C ALA A 28 9.00 -23.02 5.51
N ILE A 29 7.85 -22.88 6.19
CA ILE A 29 6.78 -23.89 6.16
C ILE A 29 5.97 -23.79 4.85
N PHE A 30 5.99 -22.63 4.17
CA PHE A 30 5.41 -22.40 2.84
C PHE A 30 6.47 -22.50 1.73
N GLU A 31 7.26 -23.57 1.74
CA GLU A 31 8.32 -23.78 0.73
C GLU A 31 7.69 -24.03 -0.67
N PRO A 32 7.98 -23.19 -1.69
CA PRO A 32 7.59 -23.49 -3.06
C PRO A 32 8.53 -24.57 -3.61
N VAL A 33 7.94 -25.71 -4.00
CA VAL A 33 8.63 -26.78 -4.73
C VAL A 33 9.20 -26.19 -6.03
N GLN A 34 10.52 -26.14 -6.15
CA GLN A 34 11.20 -25.83 -7.41
C GLN A 34 11.10 -27.03 -8.37
N PRO A 35 10.72 -26.85 -9.64
CA PRO A 35 11.16 -27.72 -10.70
C PRO A 35 12.35 -27.08 -11.43
N GLU A 36 13.49 -27.76 -11.38
CA GLU A 36 14.63 -27.44 -12.23
C GLU A 36 14.39 -27.86 -13.69
N THR A 37 15.08 -27.15 -14.59
CA THR A 37 15.42 -27.50 -15.98
C THR A 37 14.33 -27.41 -17.06
N ALA A 38 14.52 -26.47 -18.00
CA ALA A 38 14.96 -26.73 -19.38
C ALA A 38 14.40 -25.67 -20.35
N VAL A 39 15.31 -25.14 -21.17
CA VAL A 39 15.11 -24.12 -22.21
C VAL A 39 14.34 -24.70 -23.40
N ALA A 40 13.32 -24.00 -23.91
CA ALA A 40 13.06 -23.83 -25.35
C ALA A 40 11.84 -22.94 -25.59
N ALA A 41 12.02 -21.92 -26.43
CA ALA A 41 10.95 -21.08 -26.94
C ALA A 41 9.93 -21.89 -27.76
N THR A 42 8.63 -21.64 -27.57
CA THR A 42 7.59 -21.81 -28.59
C THR A 42 6.41 -20.89 -28.30
N THR A 43 6.06 -20.11 -29.31
CA THR A 43 4.89 -19.24 -29.46
C THR A 43 3.56 -19.93 -29.18
N ALA A 44 2.65 -19.17 -28.56
CA ALA A 44 1.19 -19.17 -28.72
C ALA A 44 0.43 -20.50 -28.59
N GLN A 45 -0.38 -20.63 -27.54
CA GLN A 45 -1.84 -20.76 -27.65
C GLN A 45 -2.50 -20.88 -26.27
N ALA A 46 -3.71 -20.32 -26.18
CA ALA A 46 -4.60 -20.42 -25.05
C ALA A 46 -4.98 -21.88 -24.79
N GLN A 47 -4.85 -22.31 -23.54
CA GLN A 47 -5.66 -23.39 -22.96
C GLN A 47 -5.74 -23.12 -21.46
N ALA A 48 -6.97 -22.92 -21.01
CA ALA A 48 -7.35 -22.90 -19.62
C ALA A 48 -7.17 -24.31 -19.08
N ASP A 49 -6.03 -24.57 -18.45
CA ASP A 49 -5.90 -25.69 -17.53
C ASP A 49 -6.22 -25.18 -16.13
N THR A 50 -7.35 -25.66 -15.65
CA THR A 50 -7.71 -25.78 -14.25
C THR A 50 -6.56 -26.46 -13.52
N VAL A 51 -5.64 -25.68 -12.96
CA VAL A 51 -4.76 -26.17 -11.92
C VAL A 51 -5.66 -26.44 -10.72
N GLU A 52 -5.85 -27.72 -10.41
CA GLU A 52 -6.50 -28.20 -9.19
C GLU A 52 -5.90 -27.45 -8.00
N ASN A 53 -6.62 -26.45 -7.52
CA ASN A 53 -6.32 -25.78 -6.27
C ASN A 53 -7.14 -26.48 -5.18
N ASP A 54 -6.70 -27.69 -4.84
CA ASP A 54 -7.24 -28.51 -3.73
C ASP A 54 -6.91 -27.89 -2.36
N ASP A 55 -6.22 -26.74 -2.33
CA ASP A 55 -5.88 -25.97 -1.14
C ASP A 55 -6.79 -24.73 -0.90
N VAL A 56 -7.84 -24.51 -1.71
CA VAL A 56 -8.84 -23.48 -1.40
C VAL A 56 -9.93 -24.04 -0.50
N LEU A 57 -9.79 -23.83 0.81
CA LEU A 57 -10.86 -24.07 1.77
C LEU A 57 -11.95 -23.01 1.61
N ASP A 58 -13.11 -23.41 1.10
CA ASP A 58 -14.31 -22.56 1.01
C ASP A 58 -14.96 -22.42 2.40
N LEU A 59 -14.71 -21.27 3.04
CA LEU A 59 -15.21 -20.97 4.39
C LEU A 59 -16.73 -20.71 4.41
N THR A 60 -17.39 -20.62 3.26
CA THR A 60 -18.85 -20.43 3.19
C THR A 60 -19.62 -21.69 3.59
N GLU A 61 -19.05 -22.88 3.38
CA GLU A 61 -19.69 -24.16 3.72
C GLU A 61 -19.56 -24.47 5.23
N ALA A 62 -18.45 -24.09 5.86
CA ALA A 62 -18.23 -24.29 7.30
C ALA A 62 -19.18 -23.49 8.20
N VAL A 63 -19.75 -22.38 7.72
CA VAL A 63 -20.72 -21.56 8.47
C VAL A 63 -22.14 -22.15 8.41
N ALA A 64 -22.45 -22.97 7.40
CA ALA A 64 -23.79 -23.53 7.21
C ALA A 64 -24.12 -24.69 8.16
N ALA A 65 -23.10 -25.36 8.72
CA ALA A 65 -23.29 -26.63 9.43
C ALA A 65 -23.54 -26.52 10.95
N GLU A 66 -23.48 -25.34 11.56
CA GLU A 66 -23.69 -25.23 13.03
C GLU A 66 -24.25 -23.87 13.46
N SER A 67 -25.49 -23.55 13.04
CA SER A 67 -26.30 -22.53 13.72
C SER A 67 -27.16 -23.20 14.79
N PRO A 68 -26.94 -22.95 16.10
CA PRO A 68 -27.92 -23.33 17.11
C PRO A 68 -29.24 -22.58 16.86
N PRO A 69 -30.39 -23.14 17.27
CA PRO A 69 -31.69 -22.51 17.04
C PRO A 69 -31.70 -21.08 17.64
N ALA A 70 -31.94 -20.10 16.78
CA ALA A 70 -32.03 -18.69 17.14
C ALA A 70 -33.29 -18.46 18.00
N GLU A 71 -33.10 -18.39 19.32
CA GLU A 71 -34.02 -17.64 20.17
C GLU A 71 -33.89 -16.14 19.81
N PRO A 72 -34.98 -15.35 19.78
CA PRO A 72 -34.90 -13.91 19.54
C PRO A 72 -34.30 -13.25 20.79
N ALA A 73 -32.99 -13.36 20.94
CA ALA A 73 -32.22 -12.53 21.85
C ALA A 73 -32.23 -11.11 21.27
N SER A 74 -33.19 -10.30 21.72
CA SER A 74 -33.08 -8.84 21.68
C SER A 74 -31.93 -8.40 22.60
N GLU A 75 -30.72 -8.80 22.27
CA GLU A 75 -29.51 -8.25 22.85
C GLU A 75 -29.22 -6.96 22.11
N GLU A 76 -29.69 -5.84 22.66
CA GLU A 76 -29.10 -4.56 22.29
C GLU A 76 -27.58 -4.67 22.50
N PRO A 77 -26.76 -4.24 21.53
CA PRO A 77 -25.32 -4.39 21.62
C PRO A 77 -24.83 -3.63 22.84
N SER A 78 -24.53 -4.38 23.89
CA SER A 78 -23.94 -3.81 25.10
C SER A 78 -22.61 -3.18 24.72
N PRO A 79 -22.36 -1.93 25.13
CA PRO A 79 -21.16 -1.22 24.72
C PRO A 79 -19.91 -1.99 25.16
N LEU A 80 -19.05 -2.32 24.20
CA LEU A 80 -17.79 -3.06 24.42
C LEU A 80 -16.80 -2.31 25.32
N LEU A 81 -17.00 -1.01 25.51
CA LEU A 81 -16.13 -0.14 26.30
C LEU A 81 -16.92 0.53 27.41
N ALA A 82 -16.28 0.61 28.58
CA ALA A 82 -16.74 1.44 29.68
C ALA A 82 -16.80 2.92 29.25
N GLU A 83 -17.82 3.64 29.73
CA GLU A 83 -18.06 5.03 29.33
C GLU A 83 -16.90 5.97 29.67
N GLY A 84 -16.23 5.74 30.81
CA GLY A 84 -15.03 6.48 31.19
C GLY A 84 -13.88 6.32 30.18
N THR A 85 -13.66 5.10 29.67
CA THR A 85 -12.63 4.82 28.65
C THR A 85 -12.96 5.50 27.34
N ARG A 86 -14.23 5.47 26.92
CA ARG A 86 -14.70 6.15 25.71
C ARG A 86 -14.47 7.66 25.79
N ASN A 87 -14.77 8.27 26.93
CA ASN A 87 -14.59 9.71 27.13
C ASN A 87 -13.10 10.09 27.23
N ALA A 88 -12.26 9.28 27.88
CA ALA A 88 -10.82 9.49 27.89
C ALA A 88 -10.21 9.41 26.47
N MET A 89 -10.64 8.46 25.64
CA MET A 89 -10.19 8.37 24.25
C MET A 89 -10.62 9.58 23.43
N ARG A 90 -11.89 10.02 23.55
CA ARG A 90 -12.37 11.24 22.89
C ARG A 90 -11.57 12.48 23.28
N GLU A 91 -11.26 12.64 24.57
CA GLU A 91 -10.46 13.76 25.06
C GLU A 91 -9.03 13.72 24.50
N SER A 92 -8.38 12.55 24.52
CA SER A 92 -7.03 12.38 23.97
C SER A 92 -6.97 12.68 22.46
N LEU A 93 -8.00 12.28 21.71
CA LEU A 93 -8.11 12.52 20.28
C LEU A 93 -8.43 14.00 19.98
N ALA A 94 -9.27 14.63 20.80
CA ALA A 94 -9.53 16.07 20.71
C ALA A 94 -8.28 16.90 21.01
N ALA A 95 -7.49 16.53 22.03
CA ALA A 95 -6.21 17.17 22.33
C ALA A 95 -5.20 16.99 21.19
N LEU A 96 -5.11 15.79 20.61
CA LEU A 96 -4.26 15.52 19.46
C LEU A 96 -4.67 16.34 18.23
N ALA A 97 -5.98 16.46 17.97
CA ALA A 97 -6.51 17.29 16.89
C ALA A 97 -6.24 18.78 17.10
N ALA A 98 -6.29 19.26 18.36
CA ALA A 98 -5.95 20.63 18.70
C ALA A 98 -4.45 20.94 18.47
N ILE A 99 -3.56 19.99 18.76
CA ILE A 99 -2.11 20.13 18.54
C ILE A 99 -1.76 20.03 17.05
N SER A 100 -2.46 19.17 16.30
CA SER A 100 -2.19 18.95 14.87
C SER A 100 -2.71 20.07 13.98
N GLY A 101 -3.30 21.12 14.56
CA GLY A 101 -3.95 22.22 13.86
C GLY A 101 -5.19 21.76 13.09
N PRO A 102 -6.11 22.67 12.74
CA PRO A 102 -7.11 22.37 11.73
C PRO A 102 -6.36 22.12 10.42
N GLY A 103 -6.16 20.85 10.07
CA GLY A 103 -5.83 20.46 8.71
C GLY A 103 -6.84 21.17 7.81
N ALA A 104 -6.33 22.04 6.94
CA ALA A 104 -7.12 22.90 6.08
C ALA A 104 -8.32 22.12 5.56
N SER A 105 -9.53 22.67 5.77
CA SER A 105 -10.75 22.11 5.20
C SER A 105 -10.48 21.79 3.73
N PRO A 106 -10.80 20.57 3.25
CA PRO A 106 -10.47 20.19 1.88
C PRO A 106 -11.11 21.22 0.97
N GLN A 107 -10.29 22.10 0.40
CA GLN A 107 -10.70 22.96 -0.69
C GLN A 107 -10.94 22.01 -1.84
N ILE A 108 -12.20 21.62 -2.03
CA ILE A 108 -12.67 21.01 -3.27
C ILE A 108 -12.67 22.15 -4.31
N VAL A 109 -11.46 22.61 -4.66
CA VAL A 109 -11.23 23.30 -5.93
C VAL A 109 -11.42 22.25 -7.03
N ARG A 110 -12.06 22.69 -8.11
CA ARG A 110 -12.48 21.87 -9.27
C ARG A 110 -11.61 20.63 -9.48
N SER A 111 -12.21 19.47 -9.24
CA SER A 111 -11.84 18.18 -9.83
C SER A 111 -10.34 17.95 -10.04
N GLY A 112 -9.57 17.73 -8.97
CA GLY A 112 -8.26 17.07 -9.10
C GLY A 112 -7.18 17.54 -8.13
N GLU A 113 -7.18 18.79 -7.72
CA GLU A 113 -6.09 19.37 -6.93
C GLU A 113 -6.19 18.95 -5.46
N THR A 114 -5.80 17.70 -5.19
CA THR A 114 -5.61 17.26 -3.81
C THR A 114 -4.48 18.08 -3.17
N SER A 115 -4.60 18.38 -1.87
CA SER A 115 -3.53 19.06 -1.12
C SER A 115 -2.16 18.38 -1.28
N LEU A 116 -2.14 17.07 -1.53
CA LEU A 116 -0.93 16.32 -1.82
C LEU A 116 -0.38 16.65 -3.21
N GLU A 117 -1.20 16.69 -4.25
CA GLU A 117 -0.74 17.02 -5.61
C GLU A 117 -0.09 18.41 -5.66
N ALA A 118 -0.70 19.40 -5.00
CA ALA A 118 -0.14 20.75 -4.90
C ALA A 118 1.25 20.75 -4.24
N LEU A 119 1.39 20.06 -3.10
CA LEU A 119 2.68 19.92 -2.41
C LEU A 119 3.71 19.18 -3.27
N THR A 120 3.32 18.07 -3.91
CA THR A 120 4.22 17.28 -4.75
C THR A 120 4.69 18.10 -5.96
N ARG A 121 3.79 18.92 -6.53
CA ARG A 121 4.10 19.82 -7.65
C ARG A 121 5.07 20.93 -7.23
N GLU A 122 4.90 21.50 -6.04
CA GLU A 122 5.85 22.50 -5.51
C GLU A 122 7.24 21.89 -5.32
N LEU A 123 7.31 20.66 -4.83
CA LEU A 123 8.58 19.95 -4.63
C LEU A 123 9.23 19.47 -5.95
N LEU A 124 8.44 19.04 -6.93
CA LEU A 124 8.96 18.54 -8.22
C LEU A 124 9.33 19.65 -9.20
N ARG A 125 8.74 20.84 -9.07
CA ARG A 125 9.03 21.97 -9.97
C ARG A 125 10.52 22.29 -10.11
N PRO A 126 11.32 22.48 -9.05
CA PRO A 126 12.74 22.82 -9.20
C PRO A 126 13.55 21.73 -9.90
N ALA A 127 13.32 20.46 -9.56
CA ALA A 127 14.03 19.33 -10.17
C ALA A 127 13.70 19.18 -11.67
N LEU A 128 12.43 19.39 -12.04
CA LEU A 128 12.02 19.37 -13.44
C LEU A 128 12.58 20.55 -14.22
N THR A 129 12.65 21.75 -13.62
CA THR A 129 13.27 22.92 -14.27
C THR A 129 14.75 22.67 -14.56
N GLU A 130 15.52 22.23 -13.57
CA GLU A 130 16.95 21.92 -13.75
C GLU A 130 17.16 20.85 -14.83
N TRP A 131 16.34 19.80 -14.81
CA TRP A 131 16.41 18.75 -15.82
C TRP A 131 16.09 19.27 -17.23
N LEU A 132 15.04 20.10 -17.36
CA LEU A 132 14.67 20.70 -18.64
C LEU A 132 15.77 21.64 -19.13
N ASP A 133 16.33 22.49 -18.28
CA ASP A 133 17.42 23.40 -18.68
C ASP A 133 18.64 22.63 -19.20
N ALA A 134 18.96 21.47 -18.61
CA ALA A 134 20.08 20.63 -19.03
C ALA A 134 19.80 19.81 -20.31
N HIS A 135 18.57 19.34 -20.55
CA HIS A 135 18.28 18.32 -21.58
C HIS A 135 17.40 18.81 -22.72
N LEU A 136 16.64 19.88 -22.53
CA LEU A 136 15.72 20.42 -23.53
C LEU A 136 16.41 20.88 -24.82
N PRO A 137 17.58 21.56 -24.79
CA PRO A 137 18.25 21.98 -26.03
C PRO A 137 18.54 20.82 -26.98
N ALA A 138 19.15 19.75 -26.47
CA ALA A 138 19.50 18.57 -27.27
C ALA A 138 18.26 17.83 -27.81
N LEU A 139 17.17 17.78 -27.04
CA LEU A 139 15.90 17.21 -27.49
C LEU A 139 15.29 18.01 -28.64
N VAL A 140 15.27 19.34 -28.53
CA VAL A 140 14.74 20.23 -29.56
C VAL A 140 15.57 20.13 -30.84
N GLU A 141 16.90 20.15 -30.76
CA GLU A 141 17.76 20.01 -31.94
C GLU A 141 17.48 18.72 -32.71
N ARG A 142 17.33 17.59 -32.00
CA ARG A 142 16.99 16.30 -32.62
C ARG A 142 15.63 16.33 -33.32
N LEU A 143 14.61 16.90 -32.67
CA LEU A 143 13.27 17.04 -33.24
C LEU A 143 13.25 17.97 -34.45
N VAL A 144 13.95 19.10 -34.38
CA VAL A 144 14.07 20.07 -35.48
C VAL A 144 14.83 19.46 -36.65
N ALA A 145 15.93 18.75 -36.41
CA ALA A 145 16.67 18.05 -37.45
C ALA A 145 15.79 17.01 -38.17
N ALA A 146 15.00 16.24 -37.41
CA ALA A 146 14.04 15.29 -37.97
C ALA A 146 12.94 16.00 -38.79
N GLU A 147 12.45 17.15 -38.31
CA GLU A 147 11.41 17.92 -39.00
C GLU A 147 11.93 18.57 -40.29
N ILE A 148 13.15 19.09 -40.30
CA ILE A 148 13.80 19.62 -41.51
C ILE A 148 14.01 18.48 -42.52
N ALA A 149 14.54 17.34 -42.08
CA ALA A 149 14.74 16.18 -42.96
C ALA A 149 13.42 15.73 -43.60
N ARG A 150 12.32 15.74 -42.82
CA ARG A 150 10.97 15.41 -43.31
C ARG A 150 10.47 16.40 -44.36
N ILE A 151 10.66 17.71 -44.15
CA ILE A 151 10.22 18.75 -45.11
C ILE A 151 11.05 18.70 -46.40
N VAL A 152 12.37 18.54 -46.28
CA VAL A 152 13.28 18.46 -47.42
C VAL A 152 13.03 17.20 -48.24
N GLY A 153 12.84 16.04 -47.58
CA GLY A 153 12.52 14.78 -48.25
C GLY A 153 11.14 14.73 -48.92
N LYS A 154 10.20 15.60 -48.49
CA LYS A 154 8.87 15.71 -49.11
C LYS A 154 8.85 16.65 -50.34
N LYS A 155 9.92 17.42 -50.57
CA LYS A 155 10.03 18.35 -51.71
C LYS A 155 10.80 17.74 -52.90
N ALA A 156 11.06 16.44 -52.89
CA ALA A 156 11.61 15.68 -54.01
C ALA A 156 10.50 14.87 -54.70
#